data_AF-A0A3P3YP21-F1
#
_entry.id   AF-A0A3P3YP21-F1
#
_cell.length_a   1.000
_cell.length_b   1.000
_cell.length_c   1.000
_cell.angle_alpha   90.00
_cell.angle_beta   90.00
_cell.angle_gamma   90.00
#
_symmetry.space_group_name_H-M   'P 1'
#
loop_
_entity.id
_entity.type
_entity.pdbx_description
1 polymer ?
#
loop_
_entity_poly.entity_id
_entity_poly.type
_entity_poly.pdbx_seq_one_letter_code
_entity_poly.pdbx_strand_id
1 'polypeptide(L)'
;MSLRVSVLLIPVVLCVLLPHDAVADSVDCSPELVDLRSNDLTHLTADMFARVTNAALLFLQDNRVTSIERGAFHALSRLAVLSLAGNAIGSIKQGVFDGMSSLTYLYAYSAAAASRLNVVPSGAFNGTSSLTELHLSHNDIEFVHKGSFLGMPSLALLWLDDNLIMDIQGGTFQALPSLSVLSLIDNRLGAVKKGMFNGISSLAFLWLNQNRIADVENGALDAMGSLTELRLSDNLIGRIWRGMFCRITSLLALHVNLLNASHTRTLVTCVVHRWMDHNCVSIVEQGAFDRLSSLRELELSNNYIDTVETGVFNGLSSLVFLRLANNHITYIEKAAFDGMSSLGTLVLTGNPICYWLHWSYPGIAQALWGLPNRTQVIC
;
A
#
# COMPACT_ATOMS: atom_id res chain seq x y z
N MET A 1 -6.22 3.23 38.51
CA MET A 1 -6.72 2.39 37.41
C MET A 1 -8.23 2.29 37.57
N SER A 2 -9.02 3.05 36.80
CA SER A 2 -10.49 3.04 36.89
C SER A 2 -11.02 2.23 35.71
N LEU A 3 -11.29 0.95 35.93
CA LEU A 3 -11.83 0.06 34.91
C LEU A 3 -13.26 0.50 34.56
N ARG A 4 -13.46 1.11 33.38
CA ARG A 4 -14.80 1.20 32.77
C ARG A 4 -15.07 -0.08 32.00
N VAL A 5 -15.33 -1.17 32.72
CA VAL A 5 -15.77 -2.43 32.12
C VAL A 5 -17.28 -2.53 32.29
N SER A 6 -18.01 -2.22 31.24
CA SER A 6 -19.40 -2.62 31.11
C SER A 6 -19.47 -4.14 30.97
N VAL A 7 -19.89 -4.78 32.07
CA VAL A 7 -20.54 -6.10 32.16
C VAL A 7 -19.60 -7.33 32.08
N LEU A 8 -19.53 -8.03 33.23
CA LEU A 8 -18.80 -9.28 33.56
C LEU A 8 -17.26 -9.17 33.71
N LEU A 9 -16.79 -9.35 34.96
CA LEU A 9 -15.45 -9.84 35.26
C LEU A 9 -15.29 -11.24 34.67
N ILE A 10 -14.83 -11.30 33.42
CA ILE A 10 -14.43 -12.54 32.77
C ILE A 10 -13.12 -13.00 33.46
N PRO A 11 -12.99 -14.30 33.82
CA PRO A 11 -11.78 -14.91 34.39
C PRO A 11 -10.46 -14.37 33.81
N VAL A 12 -10.43 -14.15 32.50
CA VAL A 12 -9.33 -13.57 31.73
C VAL A 12 -8.79 -12.25 32.32
N VAL A 13 -9.66 -11.31 32.69
CA VAL A 13 -9.25 -10.00 33.23
C VAL A 13 -8.56 -10.16 34.59
N LEU A 14 -9.08 -11.08 35.43
CA LEU A 14 -8.48 -11.42 36.71
C LEU A 14 -7.10 -12.05 36.50
N CYS A 15 -6.98 -12.99 35.56
CA CYS A 15 -5.74 -13.69 35.27
C CYS A 15 -4.60 -12.81 34.76
N VAL A 16 -4.92 -11.68 34.10
CA VAL A 16 -3.94 -10.78 33.49
C VAL A 16 -3.66 -9.54 34.35
N LEU A 17 -4.68 -8.96 34.98
CA LEU A 17 -4.54 -7.65 35.64
C LEU A 17 -4.32 -7.72 37.15
N LEU A 18 -4.57 -8.86 37.78
CA LEU A 18 -4.35 -9.02 39.21
C LEU A 18 -3.02 -9.74 39.51
N PRO A 19 -2.35 -9.38 40.62
CA PRO A 19 -1.24 -10.14 41.18
C PRO A 19 -1.62 -11.62 41.39
N HIS A 20 -0.63 -12.51 41.29
CA HIS A 20 -0.83 -13.96 41.35
C HIS A 20 -1.55 -14.41 42.63
N ASP A 21 -1.26 -13.77 43.77
CA ASP A 21 -1.86 -14.05 45.08
C ASP A 21 -3.31 -13.54 45.23
N ALA A 22 -3.78 -12.69 44.32
CA ALA A 22 -5.13 -12.12 44.33
C ALA A 22 -6.14 -12.87 43.45
N VAL A 23 -5.72 -13.94 42.75
CA VAL A 23 -6.60 -14.74 41.89
C VAL A 23 -6.81 -16.13 42.48
N ALA A 24 -8.05 -16.49 42.77
CA ALA A 24 -8.39 -17.81 43.31
C ALA A 24 -8.05 -18.93 42.31
N ASP A 25 -7.61 -20.08 42.82
CA ASP A 25 -7.26 -21.27 42.01
C ASP A 25 -8.42 -21.80 41.15
N SER A 26 -9.67 -21.46 41.50
CA SER A 26 -10.88 -21.84 40.76
C SER A 26 -11.10 -21.02 39.48
N VAL A 27 -10.32 -19.97 39.25
CA VAL A 27 -10.45 -19.11 38.06
C VAL A 27 -9.72 -19.76 36.88
N ASP A 28 -10.45 -20.04 35.80
CA ASP A 28 -9.86 -20.55 34.56
C ASP A 28 -9.03 -19.48 33.85
N CYS A 29 -7.70 -19.70 33.81
CA CYS A 29 -6.74 -18.85 33.13
C CYS A 29 -6.20 -19.46 31.84
N SER A 30 -6.93 -20.40 31.23
CA SER A 30 -6.50 -21.07 30.00
C SER A 30 -7.24 -20.63 28.72
N PRO A 31 -7.65 -19.34 28.56
CA PRO A 31 -8.43 -18.94 27.39
C PRO A 31 -7.58 -18.99 26.12
N GLU A 32 -8.22 -19.31 25.00
CA GLU A 32 -7.63 -19.13 23.68
C GLU A 32 -7.68 -17.65 23.23
N LEU A 33 -8.72 -16.92 23.64
CA LEU A 33 -8.91 -15.49 23.37
C LEU A 33 -8.74 -14.66 24.64
N VAL A 34 -7.81 -13.71 24.58
CA VAL A 34 -7.62 -12.67 25.60
C VAL A 34 -8.02 -11.33 24.99
N ASP A 35 -9.22 -10.87 25.31
CA ASP A 35 -9.72 -9.55 24.89
C ASP A 35 -9.63 -8.55 26.04
N LEU A 36 -8.77 -7.55 25.85
CA LEU A 36 -8.51 -6.45 26.76
C LEU A 36 -8.67 -5.10 26.06
N ARG A 37 -9.44 -5.07 24.97
CA ARG A 37 -9.71 -3.85 24.21
C ARG A 37 -10.37 -2.76 25.05
N SER A 38 -10.11 -1.50 24.67
CA SER A 38 -10.81 -0.33 25.21
C SER A 38 -10.71 -0.22 26.74
N ASN A 39 -9.57 -0.62 27.30
CA ASN A 39 -9.23 -0.42 28.71
C ASN A 39 -8.25 0.76 28.86
N ASP A 40 -7.78 1.01 30.08
CA ASP A 40 -6.81 2.07 30.39
C ASP A 40 -5.39 1.50 30.61
N LEU A 41 -5.00 0.43 29.89
CA LEU A 41 -3.65 -0.12 30.00
C LEU A 41 -2.63 0.89 29.48
N THR A 42 -1.55 1.11 30.23
CA THR A 42 -0.49 2.09 29.91
C THR A 42 0.87 1.47 29.68
N HIS A 43 1.13 0.33 30.30
CA HIS A 43 2.40 -0.41 30.22
C HIS A 43 2.11 -1.91 30.18
N LEU A 44 2.81 -2.64 29.31
CA LEU A 44 2.78 -4.10 29.25
C LEU A 44 4.09 -4.64 29.84
N THR A 45 3.99 -5.35 30.96
CA THR A 45 5.15 -5.90 31.68
C THR A 45 5.42 -7.34 31.28
N ALA A 46 6.64 -7.83 31.58
CA ALA A 46 7.06 -9.21 31.27
C ALA A 46 6.09 -10.29 31.82
N ASP A 47 5.59 -10.08 33.04
CA ASP A 47 4.78 -11.08 33.76
C ASP A 47 3.27 -10.96 33.52
N MET A 48 2.80 -9.92 32.82
CA MET A 48 1.37 -9.60 32.67
C MET A 48 0.57 -10.78 32.07
N PHE A 49 1.16 -11.51 31.12
CA PHE A 49 0.49 -12.61 30.43
C PHE A 49 0.98 -14.00 30.86
N ALA A 50 1.74 -14.09 31.96
CA ALA A 50 2.39 -15.34 32.39
C ALA A 50 1.40 -16.49 32.71
N ARG A 51 0.14 -16.17 33.04
CA ARG A 51 -0.90 -17.16 33.40
C ARG A 51 -1.78 -17.59 32.23
N VAL A 52 -1.77 -16.87 31.10
CA VAL A 52 -2.65 -17.12 29.95
C VAL A 52 -1.90 -17.74 28.77
N THR A 53 -1.06 -18.75 29.05
CA THR A 53 -0.13 -19.36 28.08
C THR A 53 -0.81 -20.06 26.89
N ASN A 54 -2.10 -20.39 27.01
CA ASN A 54 -2.89 -20.99 25.94
C ASN A 54 -3.44 -19.98 24.92
N ALA A 55 -3.26 -18.68 25.15
CA ALA A 55 -3.78 -17.65 24.28
C ALA A 55 -3.23 -17.78 22.85
N ALA A 56 -4.13 -17.86 21.88
CA ALA A 56 -3.85 -17.77 20.44
C ALA A 56 -4.20 -16.38 19.89
N LEU A 57 -5.12 -15.66 20.53
CA LEU A 57 -5.60 -14.34 20.12
C LEU A 57 -5.46 -13.37 21.30
N LEU A 58 -4.72 -12.27 21.11
CA LEU A 58 -4.56 -11.22 22.11
C LEU A 58 -4.93 -9.86 21.51
N PHE A 59 -5.98 -9.27 22.06
CA PHE A 59 -6.57 -8.01 21.60
C PHE A 59 -6.38 -6.94 22.67
N LEU A 60 -5.53 -5.96 22.37
CA LEU A 60 -5.17 -4.84 23.23
C LEU A 60 -5.56 -3.49 22.61
N GLN A 61 -6.46 -3.50 21.62
CA GLN A 61 -6.80 -2.31 20.86
C GLN A 61 -7.38 -1.20 21.74
N ASP A 62 -7.19 0.06 21.35
CA ASP A 62 -7.82 1.22 21.98
C ASP A 62 -7.52 1.35 23.49
N ASN A 63 -6.31 0.96 23.88
CA ASN A 63 -5.75 1.23 25.20
C ASN A 63 -4.87 2.49 25.15
N ARG A 64 -4.08 2.75 26.20
CA ARG A 64 -3.14 3.87 26.29
C ARG A 64 -1.70 3.37 26.43
N VAL A 65 -1.38 2.20 25.86
CA VAL A 65 -0.07 1.57 26.03
C VAL A 65 1.00 2.47 25.40
N THR A 66 1.95 2.89 26.21
CA THR A 66 3.10 3.73 25.80
C THR A 66 4.40 2.96 25.72
N SER A 67 4.53 1.87 26.48
CA SER A 67 5.73 1.04 26.50
C SER A 67 5.41 -0.45 26.67
N ILE A 68 6.22 -1.28 26.00
CA ILE A 68 6.19 -2.73 26.11
C ILE A 68 7.56 -3.18 26.61
N GLU A 69 7.59 -3.90 27.73
CA GLU A 69 8.82 -4.46 28.27
C GLU A 69 9.35 -5.59 27.38
N ARG A 70 10.66 -5.85 27.47
CA ARG A 70 11.28 -6.96 26.77
C ARG A 70 10.65 -8.27 27.27
N GLY A 71 10.23 -9.12 26.33
CA GLY A 71 9.59 -10.39 26.67
C GLY A 71 8.17 -10.28 27.21
N ALA A 72 7.49 -9.12 27.12
CA ALA A 72 6.08 -8.99 27.54
C ALA A 72 5.15 -10.11 27.03
N PHE A 73 5.48 -10.71 25.88
CA PHE A 73 4.68 -11.77 25.27
C PHE A 73 5.36 -13.16 25.29
N HIS A 74 6.49 -13.33 26.00
CA HIS A 74 7.31 -14.55 25.92
C HIS A 74 6.54 -15.82 26.35
N ALA A 75 5.56 -15.67 27.23
CA ALA A 75 4.75 -16.79 27.75
C ALA A 75 3.68 -17.26 26.75
N LEU A 76 3.41 -16.47 25.71
CA LEU A 76 2.34 -16.69 24.73
C LEU A 76 2.89 -17.40 23.49
N SER A 77 3.51 -18.57 23.68
CA SER A 77 4.19 -19.29 22.59
C SER A 77 3.26 -19.80 21.49
N ARG A 78 1.93 -19.80 21.73
CA ARG A 78 0.89 -20.19 20.77
C ARG A 78 0.21 -19.01 20.09
N LEU A 79 0.61 -17.78 20.42
CA LEU A 79 -0.08 -16.59 19.95
C LEU A 79 0.04 -16.48 18.43
N ALA A 80 -1.09 -16.50 17.74
CA ALA A 80 -1.20 -16.38 16.29
C ALA A 80 -1.58 -14.95 15.87
N VAL A 81 -2.37 -14.26 16.69
CA VAL A 81 -2.82 -12.89 16.42
C VAL A 81 -2.54 -11.99 17.61
N LEU A 82 -1.82 -10.90 17.36
CA LEU A 82 -1.61 -9.81 18.32
C LEU A 82 -2.10 -8.50 17.71
N SER A 83 -3.01 -7.82 18.41
CA SER A 83 -3.42 -6.47 18.02
C SER A 83 -3.10 -5.47 19.12
N LEU A 84 -2.21 -4.55 18.82
CA LEU A 84 -1.79 -3.39 19.60
C LEU A 84 -2.38 -2.08 19.02
N ALA A 85 -3.34 -2.19 18.10
CA ALA A 85 -3.85 -1.04 17.37
C ALA A 85 -4.48 0.02 18.27
N GLY A 86 -4.44 1.29 17.88
CA GLY A 86 -5.07 2.37 18.66
C GLY A 86 -4.37 2.65 20.01
N ASN A 87 -3.14 2.19 20.21
CA ASN A 87 -2.31 2.55 21.36
C ASN A 87 -1.36 3.72 21.07
N ALA A 88 -0.61 4.14 22.09
CA ALA A 88 0.32 5.26 22.08
C ALA A 88 1.79 4.78 22.09
N ILE A 89 2.10 3.73 21.33
CA ILE A 89 3.44 3.11 21.31
C ILE A 89 4.38 3.97 20.47
N GLY A 90 5.23 4.76 21.13
CA GLY A 90 6.22 5.60 20.45
C GLY A 90 7.43 4.84 19.89
N SER A 91 7.75 3.65 20.42
CA SER A 91 8.87 2.84 19.93
C SER A 91 8.69 1.35 20.25
N ILE A 92 9.06 0.47 19.32
CA ILE A 92 9.20 -0.98 19.56
C ILE A 92 10.67 -1.27 19.88
N LYS A 93 10.97 -1.66 21.12
CA LYS A 93 12.34 -2.03 21.51
C LYS A 93 12.71 -3.41 20.98
N GLN A 94 13.99 -3.65 20.77
CA GLN A 94 14.50 -4.98 20.40
C GLN A 94 14.12 -6.01 21.47
N GLY A 95 13.65 -7.17 21.01
CA GLY A 95 13.29 -8.31 21.86
C GLY A 95 11.90 -8.24 22.51
N VAL A 96 11.06 -7.27 22.13
CA VAL A 96 9.64 -7.26 22.52
C VAL A 96 8.91 -8.51 22.00
N PHE A 97 9.26 -8.97 20.79
CA PHE A 97 8.65 -10.15 20.14
C PHE A 97 9.54 -11.40 20.17
N ASP A 98 10.56 -11.45 21.05
CA ASP A 98 11.42 -12.62 21.23
C ASP A 98 10.55 -13.86 21.58
N GLY A 99 10.76 -14.97 20.86
CA GLY A 99 10.04 -16.24 21.10
C GLY A 99 8.64 -16.33 20.50
N MET A 100 8.16 -15.30 19.79
CA MET A 100 6.84 -15.28 19.16
C MET A 100 6.82 -16.00 17.79
N SER A 101 7.34 -17.22 17.75
CA SER A 101 7.52 -17.97 16.50
C SER A 101 6.22 -18.43 15.85
N SER A 102 5.11 -18.45 16.59
CA SER A 102 3.78 -18.79 16.09
C SER A 102 2.94 -17.58 15.66
N LEU A 103 3.46 -16.36 15.85
CA LEU A 103 2.74 -15.15 15.50
C LEU A 103 2.60 -15.03 13.99
N THR A 104 1.36 -14.92 13.51
CA THR A 104 1.00 -14.88 12.09
C THR A 104 0.53 -13.48 11.68
N TYR A 105 -0.21 -12.80 12.56
CA TYR A 105 -0.77 -11.47 12.30
C TYR A 105 -0.41 -10.50 13.43
N LEU A 106 0.19 -9.37 13.06
CA LEU A 106 0.50 -8.28 13.98
C LEU A 106 -0.08 -6.97 13.49
N TYR A 107 -0.95 -6.38 14.31
CA TYR A 107 -1.56 -5.08 14.04
C TYR A 107 -1.04 -4.04 15.03
N ALA A 108 -0.30 -3.04 14.55
CA ALA A 108 0.29 -1.98 15.36
C ALA A 108 0.14 -0.60 14.70
N TYR A 109 -1.02 -0.35 14.08
CA TYR A 109 -1.41 0.98 13.60
C TYR A 109 -1.91 1.86 14.75
N SER A 110 -1.66 3.17 14.70
CA SER A 110 -2.07 4.09 15.78
C SER A 110 -3.18 5.04 15.33
N ALA A 111 -4.18 5.24 16.19
CA ALA A 111 -5.17 6.31 16.05
C ALA A 111 -4.86 7.53 16.93
N ALA A 112 -3.86 7.43 17.82
CA ALA A 112 -3.57 8.42 18.85
C ALA A 112 -2.36 9.29 18.45
N ALA A 113 -2.60 10.57 18.17
CA ALA A 113 -1.58 11.50 17.66
C ALA A 113 -0.40 11.76 18.63
N ALA A 114 -0.53 11.46 19.92
CA ALA A 114 0.44 11.89 20.93
C ALA A 114 1.71 11.03 21.02
N SER A 115 1.73 9.80 20.48
CA SER A 115 2.90 8.90 20.56
C SER A 115 2.83 7.77 19.52
N ARG A 116 2.97 8.12 18.24
CA ARG A 116 3.00 7.14 17.16
C ARG A 116 4.42 6.64 16.91
N LEU A 117 4.54 5.47 16.29
CA LEU A 117 5.84 4.93 15.91
C LEU A 117 6.49 5.85 14.88
N ASN A 118 7.68 6.37 15.18
CA ASN A 118 8.43 7.21 14.25
C ASN A 118 9.57 6.45 13.53
N VAL A 119 9.96 5.30 14.07
CA VAL A 119 11.02 4.46 13.53
C VAL A 119 10.73 2.98 13.80
N VAL A 120 11.07 2.13 12.83
CA VAL A 120 11.15 0.69 13.04
C VAL A 120 12.63 0.32 13.20
N PRO A 121 13.11 0.04 14.43
CA PRO A 121 14.53 -0.26 14.61
C PRO A 121 14.91 -1.61 13.99
N SER A 122 16.21 -1.79 13.72
CA SER A 122 16.70 -3.07 13.19
C SER A 122 16.45 -4.21 14.18
N GLY A 123 15.94 -5.34 13.66
CA GLY A 123 15.63 -6.51 14.47
C GLY A 123 14.45 -6.33 15.43
N ALA A 124 13.60 -5.30 15.23
CA ALA A 124 12.38 -5.09 16.02
C ALA A 124 11.49 -6.35 16.06
N PHE A 125 11.44 -7.08 14.95
CA PHE A 125 10.62 -8.28 14.75
C PHE A 125 11.44 -9.59 14.74
N ASN A 126 12.62 -9.60 15.36
CA ASN A 126 13.33 -10.87 15.55
C ASN A 126 12.47 -11.83 16.38
N GLY A 127 12.39 -13.08 15.94
CA GLY A 127 11.59 -14.12 16.61
C GLY A 127 10.20 -14.37 16.01
N THR A 128 9.72 -13.52 15.10
CA THR A 128 8.39 -13.68 14.45
C THR A 128 8.50 -14.38 13.08
N SER A 129 9.10 -15.57 13.06
CA SER A 129 9.42 -16.28 11.80
C SER A 129 8.21 -16.73 10.97
N SER A 130 7.05 -16.88 11.62
CA SER A 130 5.79 -17.27 10.97
C SER A 130 4.90 -16.08 10.62
N LEU A 131 5.35 -14.84 10.86
CA LEU A 131 4.54 -13.66 10.60
C LEU A 131 4.27 -13.55 9.11
N THR A 132 3.00 -13.56 8.72
CA THR A 132 2.56 -13.44 7.31
C THR A 132 2.04 -12.04 7.01
N GLU A 133 1.52 -11.35 8.03
CA GLU A 133 0.92 -10.03 7.86
C GLU A 133 1.32 -9.08 8.99
N LEU A 134 1.82 -7.91 8.60
CA LEU A 134 2.27 -6.86 9.49
C LEU A 134 1.62 -5.52 9.08
N HIS A 135 0.81 -4.98 10.00
CA HIS A 135 0.19 -3.67 9.85
C HIS A 135 0.89 -2.62 10.71
N LEU A 136 1.53 -1.66 10.06
CA LEU A 136 2.20 -0.50 10.66
C LEU A 136 1.65 0.83 10.13
N SER A 137 0.51 0.81 9.43
CA SER A 137 -0.12 2.00 8.86
C SER A 137 -0.52 3.04 9.93
N HIS A 138 -0.82 4.27 9.53
CA HIS A 138 -1.24 5.37 10.42
C HIS A 138 -0.27 5.61 11.59
N ASN A 139 1.02 5.56 11.32
CA ASN A 139 2.07 5.94 12.27
C ASN A 139 2.81 7.18 11.75
N ASP A 140 3.86 7.61 12.44
CA ASP A 140 4.70 8.73 12.00
C ASP A 140 6.06 8.23 11.49
N ILE A 141 6.11 7.03 10.88
CA ILE A 141 7.37 6.39 10.48
C ILE A 141 8.02 7.22 9.39
N GLU A 142 9.17 7.82 9.70
CA GLU A 142 9.96 8.61 8.73
C GLU A 142 11.01 7.75 8.02
N PHE A 143 11.56 6.76 8.74
CA PHE A 143 12.66 5.93 8.27
C PHE A 143 12.39 4.44 8.53
N VAL A 144 12.58 3.65 7.48
CA VAL A 144 12.70 2.20 7.57
C VAL A 144 14.16 1.85 7.34
N HIS A 145 14.85 1.43 8.39
CA HIS A 145 16.27 1.13 8.33
C HIS A 145 16.54 -0.20 7.63
N LYS A 146 17.74 -0.34 7.07
CA LYS A 146 18.24 -1.63 6.63
C LYS A 146 18.17 -2.63 7.80
N GLY A 147 17.42 -3.71 7.61
CA GLY A 147 17.23 -4.75 8.61
C GLY A 147 16.15 -4.48 9.65
N SER A 148 15.29 -3.47 9.45
CA SER A 148 14.04 -3.31 10.23
C SER A 148 13.16 -4.55 10.17
N PHE A 149 13.19 -5.27 9.05
CA PHE A 149 12.36 -6.45 8.81
C PHE A 149 13.13 -7.79 8.88
N LEU A 150 14.26 -7.83 9.58
CA LEU A 150 14.94 -9.11 9.86
C LEU A 150 14.04 -10.03 10.69
N GLY A 151 14.15 -11.33 10.44
CA GLY A 151 13.44 -12.35 11.23
C GLY A 151 12.05 -12.73 10.72
N MET A 152 11.58 -12.17 9.60
CA MET A 152 10.23 -12.42 9.04
C MET A 152 10.26 -13.02 7.62
N PRO A 153 10.87 -14.21 7.40
CA PRO A 153 10.99 -14.80 6.06
C PRO A 153 9.63 -15.17 5.43
N SER A 154 8.59 -15.36 6.25
CA SER A 154 7.25 -15.75 5.83
C SER A 154 6.33 -14.56 5.53
N LEU A 155 6.80 -13.32 5.70
CA LEU A 155 5.95 -12.14 5.55
C LEU A 155 5.49 -12.00 4.11
N ALA A 156 4.17 -11.99 3.92
CA ALA A 156 3.52 -11.89 2.63
C ALA A 156 2.87 -10.53 2.41
N LEU A 157 2.37 -9.90 3.48
CA LEU A 157 1.61 -8.65 3.47
C LEU A 157 2.27 -7.64 4.41
N LEU A 158 2.72 -6.52 3.86
CA LEU A 158 3.29 -5.41 4.63
C LEU A 158 2.57 -4.11 4.34
N TRP A 159 1.96 -3.55 5.38
CA TRP A 159 1.17 -2.32 5.32
C TRP A 159 1.90 -1.20 6.05
N LEU A 160 2.30 -0.17 5.31
CA LEU A 160 3.02 1.01 5.79
C LEU A 160 2.30 2.30 5.37
N ASP A 161 1.00 2.22 5.15
CA ASP A 161 0.19 3.34 4.65
C ASP A 161 0.12 4.47 5.67
N ASP A 162 -0.19 5.69 5.23
CA ASP A 162 -0.40 6.84 6.12
C ASP A 162 0.77 7.02 7.11
N ASN A 163 1.98 7.08 6.58
CA ASN A 163 3.22 7.31 7.33
C ASN A 163 3.98 8.50 6.74
N LEU A 164 5.20 8.76 7.21
CA LEU A 164 6.02 9.90 6.82
C LEU A 164 7.24 9.50 5.99
N ILE A 165 7.21 8.31 5.37
CA ILE A 165 8.38 7.71 4.73
C ILE A 165 8.76 8.54 3.50
N MET A 166 9.98 9.08 3.50
CA MET A 166 10.51 9.92 2.41
C MET A 166 11.44 9.15 1.46
N ASP A 167 12.11 8.12 1.96
CA ASP A 167 13.03 7.28 1.19
C ASP A 167 13.08 5.86 1.77
N ILE A 168 13.44 4.89 0.94
CA ILE A 168 13.67 3.51 1.34
C ILE A 168 15.07 3.12 0.87
N GLN A 169 15.95 2.81 1.83
CA GLN A 169 17.31 2.42 1.52
C GLN A 169 17.33 1.06 0.81
N GLY A 170 18.18 0.92 -0.20
CA GLY A 170 18.36 -0.36 -0.90
C GLY A 170 18.74 -1.50 0.05
N GLY A 171 18.07 -2.65 -0.12
CA GLY A 171 18.24 -3.84 0.71
C GLY A 171 17.42 -3.85 2.01
N THR A 172 16.58 -2.85 2.25
CA THR A 172 15.64 -2.82 3.39
C THR A 172 14.75 -4.06 3.45
N PHE A 173 14.30 -4.55 2.29
CA PHE A 173 13.41 -5.70 2.16
C PHE A 173 14.13 -7.02 1.83
N GLN A 174 15.46 -7.07 1.88
CA GLN A 174 16.23 -8.26 1.47
C GLN A 174 15.91 -9.53 2.28
N ALA A 175 15.39 -9.37 3.49
CA ALA A 175 14.99 -10.47 4.37
C ALA A 175 13.53 -10.92 4.19
N LEU A 176 12.82 -10.42 3.17
CA LEU A 176 11.40 -10.69 2.92
C LEU A 176 11.18 -11.45 1.59
N PRO A 177 11.70 -12.67 1.42
CA PRO A 177 11.64 -13.39 0.15
C PRO A 177 10.22 -13.85 -0.25
N SER A 178 9.26 -13.82 0.69
CA SER A 178 7.87 -14.23 0.48
C SER A 178 6.92 -13.05 0.27
N LEU A 179 7.44 -11.81 0.27
CA LEU A 179 6.59 -10.62 0.22
C LEU A 179 5.84 -10.56 -1.10
N SER A 180 4.52 -10.46 -1.01
CA SER A 180 3.60 -10.45 -2.14
C SER A 180 2.90 -9.10 -2.29
N VAL A 181 2.56 -8.47 -1.17
CA VAL A 181 1.93 -7.14 -1.13
C VAL A 181 2.76 -6.20 -0.29
N LEU A 182 3.09 -5.04 -0.87
CA LEU A 182 3.71 -3.92 -0.19
C LEU A 182 2.85 -2.68 -0.45
N SER A 183 2.25 -2.18 0.62
CA SER A 183 1.46 -0.95 0.58
C SER A 183 2.21 0.18 1.29
N LEU A 184 2.42 1.26 0.55
CA LEU A 184 3.11 2.48 0.96
C LEU A 184 2.23 3.70 0.60
N ILE A 185 0.91 3.53 0.67
CA ILE A 185 -0.07 4.57 0.31
C ILE A 185 0.06 5.74 1.28
N ASP A 186 -0.20 6.96 0.83
CA ASP A 186 -0.17 8.17 1.67
C ASP A 186 1.14 8.30 2.49
N ASN A 187 2.25 8.35 1.76
CA ASN A 187 3.58 8.58 2.30
C ASN A 187 4.22 9.80 1.62
N ARG A 188 5.53 10.01 1.81
CA ARG A 188 6.25 11.19 1.31
C ARG A 188 7.34 10.83 0.31
N LEU A 189 7.27 9.67 -0.34
CA LEU A 189 8.29 9.21 -1.28
C LEU A 189 8.38 10.18 -2.45
N GLY A 190 9.58 10.72 -2.70
CA GLY A 190 9.82 11.71 -3.76
C GLY A 190 10.18 11.10 -5.13
N ALA A 191 10.71 9.89 -5.15
CA ALA A 191 11.12 9.19 -6.37
C ALA A 191 11.17 7.67 -6.13
N VAL A 192 11.04 6.88 -7.19
CA VAL A 192 11.34 5.45 -7.18
C VAL A 192 12.75 5.24 -7.71
N LYS A 193 13.69 4.98 -6.80
CA LYS A 193 15.12 4.88 -7.12
C LYS A 193 15.55 3.46 -7.42
N LYS A 194 16.63 3.31 -8.20
CA LYS A 194 17.21 2.01 -8.49
C LYS A 194 17.68 1.31 -7.21
N GLY A 195 17.23 0.06 -7.04
CA GLY A 195 17.59 -0.78 -5.91
C GLY A 195 16.75 -0.58 -4.64
N MET A 196 15.82 0.38 -4.63
CA MET A 196 14.88 0.62 -3.53
C MET A 196 14.10 -0.64 -3.13
N PHE A 197 13.66 -1.41 -4.13
CA PHE A 197 12.89 -2.65 -3.97
C PHE A 197 13.73 -3.93 -4.19
N ASN A 198 15.05 -3.86 -4.03
CA ASN A 198 15.89 -5.05 -4.14
C ASN A 198 15.58 -6.08 -3.04
N GLY A 199 15.45 -7.34 -3.45
CA GLY A 199 15.22 -8.48 -2.54
C GLY A 199 13.77 -8.96 -2.47
N ILE A 200 12.82 -8.23 -3.05
CA ILE A 200 11.39 -8.59 -3.09
C ILE A 200 10.93 -8.90 -4.51
N SER A 201 11.64 -9.80 -5.20
CA SER A 201 11.30 -10.20 -6.58
C SER A 201 9.99 -10.98 -6.69
N SER A 202 9.46 -11.49 -5.57
CA SER A 202 8.17 -12.18 -5.48
C SER A 202 6.96 -11.23 -5.43
N LEU A 203 7.19 -9.92 -5.32
CA LEU A 203 6.13 -8.95 -5.10
C LEU A 203 5.14 -8.94 -6.26
N ALA A 204 3.87 -9.14 -5.96
CA ALA A 204 2.77 -9.12 -6.92
C ALA A 204 2.05 -7.76 -6.93
N PHE A 205 1.93 -7.10 -5.77
CA PHE A 205 1.21 -5.85 -5.63
C PHE A 205 2.10 -4.80 -4.97
N LEU A 206 2.31 -3.69 -5.69
CA LEU A 206 3.04 -2.52 -5.19
C LEU A 206 2.12 -1.29 -5.25
N TRP A 207 1.75 -0.78 -4.08
CA TRP A 207 0.88 0.38 -3.97
C TRP A 207 1.67 1.58 -3.44
N LEU A 208 1.89 2.54 -4.33
CA LEU A 208 2.63 3.78 -4.09
C LEU A 208 1.75 5.01 -4.32
N ASN A 209 0.44 4.83 -4.40
CA ASN A 209 -0.46 5.95 -4.64
C ASN A 209 -0.45 6.95 -3.46
N GLN A 210 -0.81 8.21 -3.73
CA GLN A 210 -0.81 9.29 -2.73
C GLN A 210 0.58 9.55 -2.12
N ASN A 211 1.62 9.54 -2.95
CA ASN A 211 2.96 9.91 -2.55
C ASN A 211 3.38 11.23 -3.22
N ARG A 212 4.68 11.55 -3.20
CA ARG A 212 5.25 12.74 -3.85
C ARG A 212 6.17 12.34 -5.01
N ILE A 213 5.94 11.17 -5.63
CA ILE A 213 6.85 10.59 -6.62
C ILE A 213 6.81 11.45 -7.87
N ALA A 214 7.90 12.16 -8.15
CA ALA A 214 8.04 12.96 -9.36
C ALA A 214 8.73 12.19 -10.50
N ASP A 215 9.55 11.20 -10.15
CA ASP A 215 10.35 10.42 -11.10
C ASP A 215 10.46 8.95 -10.70
N VAL A 216 10.53 8.09 -11.72
CA VAL A 216 10.87 6.68 -11.59
C VAL A 216 12.17 6.50 -12.36
N GLU A 217 13.27 6.26 -11.63
CA GLU A 217 14.59 6.11 -12.23
C GLU A 217 14.62 4.95 -13.23
N ASN A 218 15.42 5.11 -14.28
CA ASN A 218 15.55 4.07 -15.31
C ASN A 218 16.06 2.74 -14.71
N GLY A 219 15.26 1.69 -14.91
CA GLY A 219 15.53 0.36 -14.41
C GLY A 219 15.26 0.15 -12.92
N ALA A 220 14.59 1.10 -12.24
CA ALA A 220 14.27 0.95 -10.82
C ALA A 220 13.31 -0.20 -10.51
N LEU A 221 12.46 -0.56 -11.48
CA LEU A 221 11.48 -1.64 -11.36
C LEU A 221 11.86 -2.90 -12.15
N ASP A 222 13.06 -2.96 -12.75
CA ASP A 222 13.47 -4.06 -13.65
C ASP A 222 13.52 -5.44 -12.98
N ALA A 223 13.77 -5.48 -11.66
CA ALA A 223 13.84 -6.71 -10.88
C ALA A 223 12.45 -7.26 -10.48
N MET A 224 11.37 -6.51 -10.75
CA MET A 224 10.02 -6.81 -10.29
C MET A 224 9.27 -7.74 -11.27
N GLY A 225 9.88 -8.88 -11.60
CA GLY A 225 9.39 -9.80 -12.63
C GLY A 225 8.08 -10.54 -12.31
N SER A 226 7.61 -10.49 -11.06
CA SER A 226 6.33 -11.05 -10.61
C SER A 226 5.24 -10.01 -10.40
N LEU A 227 5.54 -8.72 -10.62
CA LEU A 227 4.61 -7.63 -10.32
C LEU A 227 3.40 -7.69 -11.25
N THR A 228 2.21 -7.87 -10.69
CA THR A 228 0.93 -7.93 -11.40
C THR A 228 0.18 -6.62 -11.35
N GLU A 229 0.35 -5.84 -10.29
CA GLU A 229 -0.34 -4.57 -10.12
C GLU A 229 0.60 -3.49 -9.56
N LEU A 230 0.57 -2.34 -10.21
CA LEU A 230 1.31 -1.15 -9.81
C LEU A 230 0.36 0.04 -9.73
N ARG A 231 0.26 0.63 -8.54
CA ARG A 231 -0.49 1.89 -8.32
C ARG A 231 0.48 3.02 -8.06
N LEU A 232 0.45 4.01 -8.95
CA LEU A 232 1.22 5.26 -8.87
C LEU A 232 0.31 6.49 -8.89
N SER A 233 -1.00 6.30 -8.74
CA SER A 233 -2.00 7.37 -8.70
C SER A 233 -1.68 8.41 -7.63
N ASP A 234 -2.12 9.66 -7.78
CA ASP A 234 -1.90 10.73 -6.79
C ASP A 234 -0.41 10.93 -6.44
N ASN A 235 0.43 10.99 -7.46
CA ASN A 235 1.83 11.35 -7.36
C ASN A 235 2.13 12.61 -8.17
N LEU A 236 3.40 13.00 -8.25
CA LEU A 236 3.87 14.19 -8.99
C LEU A 236 4.48 13.79 -10.35
N ILE A 237 4.13 12.62 -10.89
CA ILE A 237 4.67 12.10 -12.15
C ILE A 237 4.17 12.98 -13.30
N GLY A 238 5.08 13.73 -13.93
CA GLY A 238 4.75 14.62 -15.06
C GLY A 238 4.81 13.95 -16.43
N ARG A 239 5.54 12.84 -16.56
CA ARG A 239 5.76 12.15 -17.85
C ARG A 239 5.84 10.65 -17.69
N ILE A 240 5.28 9.92 -18.64
CA ILE A 240 5.50 8.47 -18.80
C ILE A 240 6.45 8.28 -19.98
N TRP A 241 7.70 7.96 -19.68
CA TRP A 241 8.79 7.89 -20.67
C TRP A 241 9.04 6.45 -21.15
N ARG A 242 9.66 6.33 -22.33
CA ARG A 242 9.92 5.05 -22.98
C ARG A 242 10.90 4.19 -22.18
N GLY A 243 10.41 3.08 -21.65
CA GLY A 243 11.23 2.13 -20.90
C GLY A 243 10.92 2.12 -19.40
N MET A 244 10.15 3.09 -18.89
CA MET A 244 9.76 3.20 -17.48
C MET A 244 9.17 1.90 -16.93
N PHE A 245 8.41 1.18 -17.75
CA PHE A 245 7.74 -0.07 -17.39
C PHE A 245 8.13 -1.28 -18.26
N CYS A 246 9.13 -1.15 -19.14
CA CYS A 246 9.34 -2.13 -20.22
C CYS A 246 9.80 -3.54 -19.77
N ARG A 247 10.25 -3.68 -18.50
CA ARG A 247 10.73 -4.94 -17.92
C ARG A 247 9.74 -5.63 -16.99
N ILE A 248 8.68 -4.95 -16.55
CA ILE A 248 7.61 -5.54 -15.73
C ILE A 248 6.55 -6.21 -16.61
N THR A 249 6.95 -7.25 -17.36
CA THR A 249 6.10 -7.91 -18.37
C THR A 249 4.95 -8.74 -17.79
N SER A 250 4.96 -8.98 -16.47
CA SER A 250 3.90 -9.65 -15.71
C SER A 250 2.73 -8.74 -15.36
N LEU A 251 2.86 -7.42 -15.60
CA LEU A 251 1.88 -6.44 -15.15
C LEU A 251 0.53 -6.66 -15.84
N LEU A 252 -0.52 -6.74 -15.04
CA LEU A 252 -1.92 -6.91 -15.46
C LEU A 252 -2.72 -5.62 -15.27
N ALA A 253 -2.38 -4.82 -14.26
CA ALA A 253 -3.03 -3.55 -13.96
C ALA A 253 -2.01 -2.45 -13.64
N LEU A 254 -2.18 -1.29 -14.28
CA LEU A 254 -1.37 -0.10 -14.08
C LEU A 254 -2.27 1.11 -13.86
N HIS A 255 -2.08 1.78 -12.73
CA HIS A 255 -2.84 2.98 -12.36
C HIS A 255 -1.89 4.17 -12.23
N VAL A 256 -2.02 5.14 -13.15
CA VAL A 256 -1.25 6.39 -13.16
C VAL A 256 -2.20 7.54 -13.45
N ASN A 257 -2.95 7.95 -12.42
CA ASN A 257 -3.97 9.00 -12.50
C ASN A 257 -3.94 9.94 -11.30
N LEU A 258 -4.46 11.17 -11.46
CA LEU A 258 -4.73 12.07 -10.33
C LEU A 258 -6.14 11.81 -9.80
N LEU A 259 -6.28 11.36 -8.56
CA LEU A 259 -7.54 11.20 -7.85
C LEU A 259 -7.56 12.02 -6.56
N ASN A 260 -7.48 13.36 -6.63
CA ASN A 260 -8.34 14.20 -5.77
C ASN A 260 -8.31 15.71 -6.06
N ALA A 261 -9.44 16.20 -6.60
CA ALA A 261 -9.89 17.59 -6.50
C ALA A 261 -10.81 17.81 -5.26
N SER A 262 -10.73 16.98 -4.20
CA SER A 262 -11.73 17.02 -3.12
C SER A 262 -11.27 17.32 -1.69
N HIS A 263 -9.98 17.49 -1.37
CA HIS A 263 -9.58 17.68 0.05
C HIS A 263 -8.74 18.91 0.45
N THR A 264 -8.46 19.86 -0.44
CA THR A 264 -8.09 21.21 0.01
C THR A 264 -8.56 22.26 -0.97
N ARG A 265 -9.42 23.16 -0.49
CA ARG A 265 -9.67 24.49 -1.07
C ARG A 265 -8.41 25.37 -0.96
N THR A 266 -7.32 24.91 -1.55
CA THR A 266 -6.26 25.77 -2.05
C THR A 266 -6.37 25.65 -3.55
N LEU A 267 -6.76 26.74 -4.20
CA LEU A 267 -6.77 26.88 -5.65
C LEU A 267 -5.40 26.43 -6.21
N VAL A 268 -5.26 25.16 -6.60
CA VAL A 268 -4.38 24.81 -7.70
C VAL A 268 -5.20 25.07 -8.95
N THR A 269 -5.46 26.36 -9.18
CA THR A 269 -5.72 26.85 -10.50
C THR A 269 -4.54 26.43 -11.36
N CYS A 270 -4.76 25.52 -12.31
CA CYS A 270 -4.01 25.46 -13.56
C CYS A 270 -4.29 26.76 -14.34
N VAL A 271 -3.89 27.92 -13.78
CA VAL A 271 -3.95 29.21 -14.45
C VAL A 271 -2.74 29.27 -15.35
N VAL A 272 -2.99 29.06 -16.64
CA VAL A 272 -2.53 29.85 -17.77
C VAL A 272 -1.30 30.73 -17.49
N HIS A 273 -0.17 30.12 -17.16
CA HIS A 273 1.12 30.78 -17.26
C HIS A 273 2.14 29.78 -17.79
N ARG A 274 2.64 30.10 -18.98
CA ARG A 274 3.84 29.50 -19.57
C ARG A 274 4.93 29.43 -18.50
N TRP A 275 5.55 28.25 -18.42
CA TRP A 275 6.73 27.87 -17.64
C TRP A 275 6.46 27.31 -16.22
N MET A 276 6.77 26.01 -16.11
CA MET A 276 6.96 25.15 -14.93
C MET A 276 5.80 24.24 -14.52
N ASP A 277 5.71 23.17 -15.32
CA ASP A 277 4.97 21.92 -15.17
C ASP A 277 5.06 21.33 -13.77
N HIS A 278 3.97 21.31 -13.01
CA HIS A 278 3.86 20.45 -11.84
C HIS A 278 2.42 19.93 -11.69
N ASN A 279 2.27 18.61 -11.80
CA ASN A 279 1.10 17.78 -11.45
C ASN A 279 0.12 17.43 -12.57
N CYS A 280 0.60 17.25 -13.79
CA CYS A 280 -0.24 16.92 -14.93
C CYS A 280 0.50 15.91 -15.81
N VAL A 281 0.12 14.61 -15.85
CA VAL A 281 0.62 13.74 -16.94
C VAL A 281 0.08 14.33 -18.24
N SER A 282 0.95 15.06 -18.95
CA SER A 282 0.66 15.70 -20.22
C SER A 282 1.32 14.98 -21.38
N ILE A 283 2.41 14.25 -21.11
CA ILE A 283 3.21 13.58 -22.13
C ILE A 283 3.30 12.09 -21.80
N VAL A 284 2.79 11.28 -22.73
CA VAL A 284 3.04 9.84 -22.79
C VAL A 284 3.87 9.58 -24.04
N GLU A 285 5.12 9.18 -23.87
CA GLU A 285 6.04 8.99 -24.99
C GLU A 285 5.63 7.79 -25.87
N GLN A 286 5.97 7.85 -27.16
CA GLN A 286 5.78 6.72 -28.06
C GLN A 286 6.52 5.48 -27.54
N GLY A 287 5.81 4.35 -27.46
CA GLY A 287 6.35 3.10 -26.90
C GLY A 287 6.55 3.12 -25.39
N ALA A 288 5.95 4.06 -24.65
CA ALA A 288 5.92 4.08 -23.19
C ALA A 288 5.49 2.74 -22.58
N PHE A 289 4.57 2.03 -23.26
CA PHE A 289 4.02 0.75 -22.84
C PHE A 289 4.54 -0.45 -23.64
N ASP A 290 5.65 -0.26 -24.37
CA ASP A 290 6.30 -1.34 -25.12
C ASP A 290 6.52 -2.55 -24.20
N ARG A 291 6.15 -3.74 -24.70
CA ARG A 291 6.31 -5.05 -24.03
C ARG A 291 5.36 -5.33 -22.86
N LEU A 292 4.44 -4.43 -22.53
CA LEU A 292 3.36 -4.71 -21.57
C LEU A 292 2.23 -5.56 -22.19
N SER A 293 2.61 -6.66 -22.86
CA SER A 293 1.69 -7.52 -23.61
C SER A 293 0.75 -8.37 -22.74
N SER A 294 0.91 -8.33 -21.42
CA SER A 294 0.03 -8.98 -20.45
C SER A 294 -0.99 -8.02 -19.84
N LEU A 295 -0.80 -6.71 -20.00
CA LEU A 295 -1.61 -5.68 -19.36
C LEU A 295 -3.07 -5.82 -19.80
N ARG A 296 -3.98 -5.82 -18.82
CA ARG A 296 -5.44 -5.96 -19.00
C ARG A 296 -6.16 -4.65 -18.72
N GLU A 297 -5.66 -3.88 -17.76
CA GLU A 297 -6.25 -2.63 -17.34
C GLU A 297 -5.20 -1.52 -17.28
N LEU A 298 -5.54 -0.38 -17.90
CA LEU A 298 -4.76 0.84 -17.86
C LEU A 298 -5.68 2.02 -17.48
N GLU A 299 -5.41 2.59 -16.32
CA GLU A 299 -6.12 3.74 -15.78
C GLU A 299 -5.26 5.00 -15.91
N LEU A 300 -5.69 5.90 -16.79
CA LEU A 300 -5.09 7.20 -17.12
C LEU A 300 -6.12 8.35 -17.05
N SER A 301 -7.27 8.14 -16.40
CA SER A 301 -8.29 9.17 -16.22
C SER A 301 -7.79 10.32 -15.33
N ASN A 302 -8.42 11.49 -15.40
CA ASN A 302 -8.08 12.66 -14.59
C ASN A 302 -6.60 13.07 -14.74
N ASN A 303 -6.06 12.97 -15.95
CA ASN A 303 -4.75 13.50 -16.30
C ASN A 303 -4.94 14.73 -17.21
N TYR A 304 -3.86 15.20 -17.84
CA TYR A 304 -3.88 16.36 -18.74
C TYR A 304 -3.47 15.97 -20.16
N ILE A 305 -3.83 14.76 -20.58
CA ILE A 305 -3.55 14.28 -21.94
C ILE A 305 -4.40 15.09 -22.91
N ASP A 306 -3.79 15.70 -23.91
CA ASP A 306 -4.43 16.61 -24.87
C ASP A 306 -4.70 15.95 -26.23
N THR A 307 -3.87 14.98 -26.58
CA THR A 307 -3.88 14.25 -27.84
C THR A 307 -3.50 12.79 -27.61
N VAL A 308 -3.98 11.91 -28.49
CA VAL A 308 -3.56 10.50 -28.51
C VAL A 308 -2.93 10.21 -29.86
N GLU A 309 -1.61 10.12 -29.87
CA GLU A 309 -0.80 9.89 -31.08
C GLU A 309 -0.69 8.39 -31.44
N THR A 310 -0.40 8.11 -32.71
CA THR A 310 -0.17 6.76 -33.22
C THR A 310 1.04 6.11 -32.53
N GLY A 311 0.78 4.96 -31.92
CA GLY A 311 1.81 4.12 -31.31
C GLY A 311 2.13 4.43 -29.84
N VAL A 312 1.42 5.38 -29.21
CA VAL A 312 1.48 5.61 -27.76
C VAL A 312 1.11 4.33 -26.99
N PHE A 313 0.12 3.58 -27.46
CA PHE A 313 -0.37 2.34 -26.84
C PHE A 313 0.19 1.04 -27.47
N ASN A 314 1.31 1.14 -28.21
CA ASN A 314 1.94 -0.03 -28.80
C ASN A 314 2.31 -1.08 -27.75
N GLY A 315 2.15 -2.36 -28.12
CA GLY A 315 2.45 -3.50 -27.25
C GLY A 315 1.31 -3.94 -26.34
N LEU A 316 0.24 -3.14 -26.20
CA LEU A 316 -0.93 -3.42 -25.35
C LEU A 316 -1.95 -4.37 -26.01
N SER A 317 -1.48 -5.46 -26.62
CA SER A 317 -2.32 -6.40 -27.39
C SER A 317 -3.36 -7.15 -26.54
N SER A 318 -3.12 -7.24 -25.23
CA SER A 318 -3.92 -7.90 -24.20
C SER A 318 -4.90 -6.97 -23.48
N LEU A 319 -4.81 -5.66 -23.69
CA LEU A 319 -5.57 -4.68 -22.90
C LEU A 319 -7.06 -4.84 -23.16
N VAL A 320 -7.84 -4.85 -22.08
CA VAL A 320 -9.29 -5.01 -22.11
C VAL A 320 -9.96 -3.69 -21.75
N PHE A 321 -9.41 -2.98 -20.77
CA PHE A 321 -9.94 -1.72 -20.26
C PHE A 321 -8.91 -0.60 -20.40
N LEU A 322 -9.25 0.43 -21.17
CA LEU A 322 -8.51 1.68 -21.23
C LEU A 322 -9.39 2.82 -20.73
N ARG A 323 -8.96 3.48 -19.66
CA ARG A 323 -9.67 4.61 -19.05
C ARG A 323 -8.86 5.88 -19.27
N LEU A 324 -9.45 6.81 -20.01
CA LEU A 324 -8.91 8.12 -20.33
C LEU A 324 -9.90 9.23 -19.93
N ALA A 325 -10.83 8.95 -19.01
CA ALA A 325 -11.88 9.87 -18.64
C ALA A 325 -11.30 11.17 -18.04
N ASN A 326 -12.02 12.29 -18.15
CA ASN A 326 -11.64 13.57 -17.57
C ASN A 326 -10.19 14.00 -17.91
N ASN A 327 -9.81 13.90 -19.18
CA ASN A 327 -8.57 14.47 -19.70
C ASN A 327 -8.89 15.71 -20.57
N HIS A 328 -7.89 16.23 -21.29
CA HIS A 328 -8.04 17.34 -22.23
C HIS A 328 -8.01 16.88 -23.70
N ILE A 329 -8.38 15.62 -23.97
CA ILE A 329 -8.24 15.02 -25.30
C ILE A 329 -9.16 15.75 -26.28
N THR A 330 -8.55 16.49 -27.19
CA THR A 330 -9.22 17.20 -28.29
C THR A 330 -9.12 16.45 -29.61
N TYR A 331 -8.11 15.59 -29.75
CA TYR A 331 -7.80 14.87 -30.97
C TYR A 331 -7.20 13.49 -30.69
N ILE A 332 -7.61 12.51 -31.49
CA ILE A 332 -7.04 11.15 -31.51
C ILE A 332 -6.62 10.89 -32.95
N GLU A 333 -5.34 10.55 -33.15
CA GLU A 333 -4.77 10.28 -34.46
C GLU A 333 -5.40 9.05 -35.13
N LYS A 334 -5.29 9.00 -36.46
CA LYS A 334 -5.67 7.81 -37.21
C LYS A 334 -4.81 6.62 -36.72
N ALA A 335 -5.42 5.46 -36.56
CA ALA A 335 -4.73 4.25 -36.08
C ALA A 335 -4.06 4.40 -34.70
N ALA A 336 -4.49 5.36 -33.87
CA ALA A 336 -3.95 5.56 -32.52
C ALA A 336 -3.98 4.30 -31.63
N PHE A 337 -4.96 3.42 -31.84
CA PHE A 337 -5.16 2.18 -31.08
C PHE A 337 -4.86 0.90 -31.88
N ASP A 338 -4.14 1.01 -33.01
CA ASP A 338 -3.77 -0.16 -33.81
C ASP A 338 -3.02 -1.20 -32.97
N GLY A 339 -3.36 -2.48 -33.19
CA GLY A 339 -2.75 -3.60 -32.47
C GLY A 339 -3.32 -3.87 -31.07
N MET A 340 -4.21 -3.02 -30.54
CA MET A 340 -4.95 -3.27 -29.30
C MET A 340 -6.08 -4.28 -29.50
N SER A 341 -5.72 -5.47 -29.99
CA SER A 341 -6.65 -6.49 -30.48
C SER A 341 -7.65 -7.00 -29.44
N SER A 342 -7.34 -6.85 -28.15
CA SER A 342 -8.16 -7.31 -27.01
C SER A 342 -9.14 -6.26 -26.47
N LEU A 343 -9.00 -4.99 -26.89
CA LEU A 343 -9.67 -3.86 -26.25
C LEU A 343 -11.20 -4.00 -26.28
N GLY A 344 -11.79 -4.09 -25.10
CA GLY A 344 -13.23 -4.25 -24.90
C GLY A 344 -13.92 -2.93 -24.57
N THR A 345 -13.29 -2.09 -23.75
CA THR A 345 -13.88 -0.84 -23.28
C THR A 345 -12.85 0.29 -23.33
N LEU A 346 -13.24 1.39 -23.96
CA LEU A 346 -12.52 2.66 -23.99
C LEU A 346 -13.41 3.73 -23.35
N VAL A 347 -12.96 4.32 -22.24
CA VAL A 347 -13.68 5.39 -21.55
C VAL A 347 -13.04 6.74 -21.86
N LEU A 348 -13.80 7.63 -22.50
CA LEU A 348 -13.39 8.98 -22.90
C LEU A 348 -14.28 10.07 -22.26
N THR A 349 -15.27 9.72 -21.45
CA THR A 349 -16.17 10.66 -20.76
C THR A 349 -15.40 11.82 -20.13
N GLY A 350 -15.90 13.04 -20.25
CA GLY A 350 -15.23 14.23 -19.70
C GLY A 350 -14.08 14.78 -20.54
N ASN A 351 -13.87 14.29 -21.78
CA ASN A 351 -12.95 14.89 -22.74
C ASN A 351 -13.68 15.76 -23.79
N PRO A 352 -13.08 16.85 -24.29
CA PRO A 352 -13.64 17.66 -25.37
C PRO A 352 -13.98 16.88 -26.65
N ILE A 353 -13.23 15.82 -26.97
CA ILE A 353 -13.47 15.00 -28.18
C ILE A 353 -14.84 14.31 -28.17
N CYS A 354 -15.44 14.08 -26.99
CA CYS A 354 -16.76 13.46 -26.89
C CYS A 354 -17.86 14.31 -27.54
N TYR A 355 -17.71 15.63 -27.58
CA TYR A 355 -18.63 16.48 -28.32
C TYR A 355 -18.58 16.16 -29.82
N TRP A 356 -17.41 16.00 -30.43
CA TRP A 356 -17.31 15.64 -31.84
C TRP A 356 -17.87 14.24 -32.15
N LEU A 357 -17.65 13.28 -31.23
CA LEU A 357 -18.20 11.92 -31.30
C LEU A 357 -19.72 11.87 -31.20
N HIS A 358 -20.39 12.85 -30.57
CA HIS A 358 -21.85 12.88 -30.60
C HIS A 358 -22.39 13.26 -31.98
N TRP A 359 -21.64 14.04 -32.75
CA TRP A 359 -22.04 14.53 -34.08
C TRP A 359 -21.56 13.58 -35.20
N SER A 360 -20.65 12.66 -34.89
CA SER A 360 -20.13 11.62 -35.79
C SER A 360 -20.62 10.25 -35.30
N TYR A 361 -21.08 9.35 -36.17
CA TYR A 361 -21.47 8.00 -35.69
C TYR A 361 -20.26 7.29 -35.05
N PRO A 362 -20.40 6.69 -33.83
CA PRO A 362 -19.28 6.04 -33.13
C PRO A 362 -18.49 5.03 -33.97
N GLY A 363 -19.17 4.32 -34.90
CA GLY A 363 -18.54 3.36 -35.80
C GLY A 363 -17.52 3.97 -36.77
N ILE A 364 -17.70 5.23 -37.19
CA ILE A 364 -16.74 5.92 -38.06
C ILE A 364 -15.46 6.24 -37.28
N ALA A 365 -15.61 6.74 -36.05
CA ALA A 365 -14.47 7.05 -35.18
C ALA A 365 -13.69 5.78 -34.82
N GLN A 366 -14.39 4.68 -34.49
CA GLN A 366 -13.76 3.38 -34.23
C GLN A 366 -12.87 2.92 -35.40
N ALA A 367 -13.39 2.98 -36.63
CA ALA A 367 -12.64 2.59 -37.82
C ALA A 367 -11.43 3.50 -38.07
N LEU A 368 -11.58 4.82 -37.86
CA LEU A 368 -10.49 5.78 -38.04
C LEU A 368 -9.37 5.60 -37.00
N TRP A 369 -9.72 5.34 -35.75
CA TRP A 369 -8.76 5.20 -34.65
C TRP A 369 -8.12 3.81 -34.55
N GLY A 370 -8.50 2.86 -35.41
CA GLY A 370 -7.96 1.51 -35.39
C GLY A 370 -8.55 0.62 -34.29
N LEU A 371 -9.73 0.97 -33.77
CA LEU A 371 -10.38 0.21 -32.70
C LEU A 371 -11.01 -1.09 -33.24
N PRO A 372 -10.95 -2.20 -32.49
CA PRO A 372 -11.75 -3.37 -32.78
C PRO A 372 -13.25 -3.05 -32.86
N ASN A 373 -13.99 -3.66 -33.79
CA ASN A 373 -15.44 -3.44 -33.96
C ASN A 373 -16.28 -3.71 -32.70
N ARG A 374 -15.76 -4.54 -31.78
CA ARG A 374 -16.43 -4.87 -30.51
C ARG A 374 -16.16 -3.90 -29.38
N THR A 375 -15.24 -2.94 -29.57
CA THR A 375 -14.83 -2.04 -28.51
C THR A 375 -15.96 -1.06 -28.20
N GLN A 376 -16.44 -1.07 -26.97
CA GLN A 376 -17.38 -0.09 -26.47
C GLN A 376 -16.64 1.21 -26.16
N VAL A 377 -17.00 2.29 -26.87
CA VAL A 377 -16.51 3.64 -26.58
C VAL A 377 -17.55 4.34 -25.72
N ILE A 378 -17.13 4.81 -24.54
CA ILE A 378 -17.98 5.52 -23.58
C ILE A 378 -17.60 7.00 -23.62
N CYS A 379 -18.52 7.78 -24.18
CA CYS A 379 -18.67 9.21 -24.01
C CYS A 379 -20.05 9.40 -23.34
#